data_AF-I1DZB6-F1
#
_entry.id   AF-I1DZB6-F1
#
_cell.length_a   1.000
_cell.length_b   1.000
_cell.length_c   1.000
_cell.angle_alpha   90.00
_cell.angle_beta   90.00
_cell.angle_gamma   90.00
#
_symmetry.space_group_name_H-M   'P 1'
#
loop_
_entity.id
_entity.type
_entity.pdbx_description
1 polymer ?
#
loop_
_entity_poly.entity_id
_entity_poly.type
_entity_poly.pdbx_seq_one_letter_code
_entity_poly.pdbx_strand_id
1 'polypeptide(L)' 'MRISNFLLWQAAYAGLWFTETLWPDFDQQVFSEAIAAFINRERRFGCTGEQVRQMAASAKG' A
#
# COMPACT_ATOMS: atom_id res chain seq x y z
N MET A 1 15.10 -8.92 4.22
CA MET A 1 13.62 -9.01 4.26
C MET A 1 13.22 -10.48 4.41
N ARG A 2 12.50 -10.86 5.48
CA ARG A 2 12.09 -12.25 5.76
C ARG A 2 10.68 -12.25 6.35
N ILE A 3 9.91 -13.29 6.02
CA ILE A 3 8.60 -13.57 6.66
C ILE A 3 8.73 -14.56 7.84
N SER A 4 9.93 -15.09 8.06
CA SER A 4 10.30 -15.90 9.24
C SER A 4 9.32 -17.03 9.58
N ASN A 5 8.89 -17.78 8.55
CA ASN A 5 7.95 -18.90 8.69
C ASN A 5 6.57 -18.51 9.25
N PHE A 6 6.15 -17.26 9.05
CA PHE A 6 4.84 -16.77 9.46
C PHE A 6 3.86 -16.76 8.28
N LEU A 7 2.70 -17.40 8.47
CA LEU A 7 1.54 -17.38 7.56
C LEU A 7 1.89 -17.61 6.07
N LEU A 8 2.72 -18.62 5.77
CA LEU A 8 3.24 -18.87 4.42
C LEU A 8 2.13 -18.95 3.35
N TRP A 9 1.08 -19.73 3.63
CA TRP A 9 0.00 -19.95 2.68
C TRP A 9 -0.90 -18.72 2.55
N GLN A 10 -1.28 -18.13 3.68
CA GLN A 10 -2.15 -16.97 3.72
C GLN A 10 -1.49 -15.72 3.13
N ALA A 11 -0.16 -15.61 3.27
CA ALA A 11 0.61 -14.49 2.75
C ALA A 11 1.02 -14.66 1.27
N ALA A 12 0.66 -15.76 0.61
CA ALA A 12 1.08 -16.04 -0.78
C ALA A 12 0.67 -14.95 -1.78
N TYR A 13 -0.46 -14.28 -1.54
CA TYR A 13 -0.97 -13.17 -2.36
C TYR A 13 -1.12 -11.87 -1.57
N ALA A 14 -0.64 -11.82 -0.32
CA ALA A 14 -0.76 -10.63 0.50
C ALA A 14 0.27 -9.57 0.09
N GLY A 15 -0.12 -8.29 0.17
CA GLY A 15 0.82 -7.18 0.02
C GLY A 15 1.78 -7.12 1.20
N LEU A 16 3.06 -7.45 0.98
CA LEU A 16 4.06 -7.36 2.03
C LEU A 16 4.60 -5.93 2.16
N TRP A 17 4.50 -5.38 3.38
CA TRP A 17 5.03 -4.08 3.77
C TRP A 17 6.07 -4.26 4.88
N PHE A 18 7.19 -3.58 4.75
CA PHE A 18 8.31 -3.65 5.70
C PHE A 18 8.72 -2.23 6.06
N THR A 19 9.00 -2.00 7.34
CA THR A 19 9.47 -0.73 7.87
C THR A 19 10.76 -0.92 8.66
N GLU A 20 11.57 0.15 8.72
CA GLU A 20 12.74 0.23 9.59
C GLU A 20 12.35 0.60 11.04
N THR A 21 11.10 1.04 11.26
CA THR A 21 10.54 1.29 12.59
C THR A 21 10.57 0.02 13.43
N LEU A 22 11.17 0.11 14.63
CA LEU A 22 11.18 -0.99 15.58
C LEU A 22 9.78 -1.17 16.20
N TRP A 23 9.45 -2.39 16.60
CA TRP A 23 8.13 -2.70 17.16
C TRP A 23 7.70 -1.82 18.35
N PRO A 24 8.58 -1.47 19.31
CA PRO A 24 8.23 -0.57 20.41
C PRO A 24 7.89 0.86 19.96
N ASP A 25 8.42 1.29 18.81
CA ASP A 25 8.24 2.63 18.24
C ASP A 25 7.11 2.66 17.19
N PHE A 26 6.39 1.54 17.01
CA PHE A 26 5.31 1.43 16.05
C PHE A 26 4.04 2.12 16.57
N ASP A 27 3.66 3.23 15.95
CA ASP A 27 2.52 4.05 16.34
C ASP A 27 1.41 4.13 15.26
N GLN A 28 0.37 4.93 15.53
CA GLN A 28 -0.75 5.14 14.63
C GLN A 28 -0.35 5.81 13.30
N GLN A 29 0.68 6.65 13.30
CA GLN A 29 1.16 7.34 12.12
C GLN A 29 1.83 6.32 11.18
N VAL A 30 2.69 5.47 11.72
CA VAL A 30 3.35 4.39 10.98
C VAL A 30 2.33 3.39 10.42
N PHE A 31 1.28 3.07 11.19
CA PHE A 31 0.18 2.25 10.69
C PHE A 31 -0.56 2.90 9.52
N SER A 32 -0.82 4.21 9.60
CA SER A 32 -1.50 4.96 8.53
C SER A 32 -0.66 4.99 7.25
N GLU A 33 0.66 5.09 7.38
CA GLU A 33 1.61 4.99 6.26
C GLU A 33 1.60 3.60 5.62
N ALA A 34 1.53 2.53 6.42
CA ALA A 34 1.41 1.17 5.93
C ALA A 34 0.14 0.98 5.08
N ILE A 35 -1.01 1.49 5.56
CA ILE A 35 -2.28 1.47 4.82
C ILE A 35 -2.18 2.27 3.52
N ALA A 36 -1.63 3.49 3.57
CA ALA A 36 -1.47 4.32 2.38
C ALA A 36 -0.59 3.63 1.32
N ALA A 37 0.50 2.98 1.76
CA ALA A 37 1.38 2.20 0.88
C ALA A 37 0.66 0.99 0.27
N PHE A 38 -0.18 0.29 1.04
CA PHE A 38 -1.00 -0.81 0.54
C PHE A 38 -1.99 -0.34 -0.54
N ILE A 39 -2.77 0.71 -0.26
CA ILE A 39 -3.75 1.29 -1.20
C ILE A 39 -3.06 1.77 -2.49
N ASN A 40 -1.91 2.44 -2.39
CA ASN A 40 -1.21 2.96 -3.56
C ASN A 40 -0.66 1.84 -4.47
N ARG A 41 -0.32 0.66 -3.89
CA ARG A 41 0.11 -0.52 -4.66
C ARG A 41 -1.07 -1.18 -5.37
N GLU A 42 -2.22 -1.30 -4.73
CA GLU A 42 -3.43 -1.88 -5.34
C GLU A 42 -4.07 -0.96 -6.39
N ARG A 43 -3.97 0.37 -6.22
CA ARG A 43 -4.53 1.36 -7.16
C ARG A 43 -3.89 1.38 -8.54
N ARG A 44 -2.78 0.66 -8.75
CA ARG A 44 -2.10 0.61 -10.06
C ARG A 44 -2.87 -0.19 -11.13
N PHE A 45 -3.98 -0.85 -10.78
CA PHE A 45 -4.79 -1.65 -11.69
C PHE A 45 -6.15 -1.05 -12.07
N GLY A 46 -6.42 0.23 -11.76
CA GLY A 46 -7.71 0.87 -12.09
C GLY A 46 -7.66 1.94 -13.16
N CYS A 47 -6.60 2.75 -13.22
CA CYS A 47 -6.41 3.81 -14.19
C CYS A 47 -4.90 4.08 -14.34
N THR A 48 -4.41 4.16 -15.58
CA THR A 48 -3.07 4.73 -15.82
C THR A 48 -3.05 6.17 -15.29
N GLY A 49 -1.88 6.67 -14.84
CA GLY A 49 -1.78 8.03 -14.28
C GLY A 49 -2.27 9.13 -15.25
N GLU A 50 -2.36 8.82 -16.54
CA GLU A 50 -2.94 9.64 -17.59
C GLU A 50 -4.48 9.67 -17.55
N GLN A 51 -5.14 8.55 -17.26
CA GLN A 51 -6.58 8.45 -17.05
C GLN A 51 -7.03 9.18 -15.77
N VAL A 52 -6.22 9.13 -14.70
CA VAL A 52 -6.49 9.91 -13.47
C VAL A 52 -6.41 11.42 -13.75
N ARG A 53 -5.44 11.85 -14.55
CA ARG A 53 -5.32 13.25 -15.00
C ARG A 53 -6.50 13.66 -15.90
N GLN A 54 -6.95 12.80 -16.81
CA GLN A 54 -8.13 13.04 -17.65
C GLN A 54 -9.43 13.11 -16.86
N MET A 55 -9.67 12.21 -15.89
CA MET A 55 -10.86 12.27 -15.02
C MET A 55 -10.88 13.54 -14.16
N ALA A 56 -9.73 13.93 -13.60
CA ALA A 56 -9.60 15.17 -12.82
C ALA A 56 -9.81 16.44 -13.67
N ALA A 57 -9.46 16.40 -14.96
CA ALA A 57 -9.72 17.48 -15.90
C ALA A 57 -11.18 17.54 -16.35
N SER A 58 -11.84 16.39 -16.53
CA SER A 58 -13.24 16.30 -16.98
C SER A 58 -14.26 16.66 -15.91
N ALA A 59 -13.91 16.56 -14.61
CA ALA A 59 -14.77 16.92 -13.50
C ALA A 59 -14.80 18.45 -13.20
N LYS A 60 -14.04 19.26 -13.94
CA LYS A 60 -13.98 20.72 -13.83
C LYS A 60 -14.75 21.47 -14.93
N GLY A 61 -15.53 20.77 -15.76
CA GLY A 61 -16.37 21.33 -16.83
C GLY A 61 -17.83 21.43 -16.42
#